data_AF-A0A7N0UD94-F1
#
_entry.id   AF-A0A7N0UD94-F1
#
_cell.length_a   1.000
_cell.length_b   1.000
_cell.length_c   1.000
_cell.angle_alpha   90.00
_cell.angle_beta   90.00
_cell.angle_gamma   90.00
#
_symmetry.space_group_name_H-M   'P 1'
#
loop_
_entity.id
_entity.type
_entity.pdbx_description
1 polymer ?
#
loop_
_entity_poly.entity_id
_entity_poly.type
_entity_poly.pdbx_seq_one_letter_code
_entity_poly.pdbx_strand_id
1 'polypeptide(L)'
;MSLAYHVSNGDAAAAAFKKPAPVPGRVASVYSEVQKSRLDVTLPLPAVLKSGFKVIEGPASSAAGNPDEIAKLFPNLFGQPSAVMVPSESGGLDAERKLKIGVVLSGGQAPGGHNVISGIFDYLQQHTKGSTMYGFRGGPAGIMKCKYIELNPEFIYPYRNQGGFDMIFPIQLFRDWAF
;
A
#
# COMPACT_ATOMS: atom_id res chain seq x y z
N MET A 1 -10.39 7.41 -31.91
CA MET A 1 -9.03 7.94 -31.70
C MET A 1 -9.01 8.57 -30.31
N SER A 2 -8.56 7.82 -29.29
CA SER A 2 -8.47 8.32 -27.91
C SER A 2 -7.00 8.61 -27.60
N LEU A 3 -6.68 9.87 -27.35
CA LEU A 3 -5.34 10.32 -26.97
C LEU A 3 -5.08 9.91 -25.52
N ALA A 4 -4.24 8.89 -25.33
CA ALA A 4 -3.69 8.56 -24.02
C ALA A 4 -2.69 9.65 -23.60
N TYR A 5 -3.09 10.50 -22.65
CA TYR A 5 -2.16 11.40 -21.96
C TYR A 5 -1.27 10.57 -21.03
N HIS A 6 -0.11 10.19 -21.53
CA HIS A 6 0.96 9.61 -20.73
C HIS A 6 1.70 10.76 -20.00
N VAL A 7 1.27 11.11 -18.79
CA VAL A 7 2.05 12.03 -17.94
C VAL A 7 3.19 11.23 -17.31
N SER A 8 4.40 11.40 -17.85
CA SER A 8 5.64 10.90 -17.26
C SER A 8 5.99 11.72 -16.02
N ASN A 9 5.81 11.18 -14.82
CA ASN A 9 6.39 11.74 -13.58
C ASN A 9 7.85 11.30 -13.43
N GLY A 10 8.66 11.50 -14.47
CA GLY A 10 10.00 10.91 -14.60
C GLY A 10 11.18 11.75 -14.12
N ASP A 11 11.05 13.07 -13.97
CA ASP A 11 12.24 13.94 -13.86
C ASP A 11 12.33 14.74 -12.55
N ALA A 12 12.25 14.04 -11.42
CA ALA A 12 12.77 14.56 -10.16
C ALA A 12 14.18 13.99 -9.94
N ALA A 13 15.18 14.85 -10.08
CA ALA A 13 16.60 14.56 -10.00
C ALA A 13 16.95 13.57 -8.87
N ALA A 14 17.62 12.47 -9.25
CA ALA A 14 18.21 11.51 -8.33
C ALA A 14 19.41 12.16 -7.61
N ALA A 15 19.14 12.92 -6.55
CA ALA A 15 20.16 13.18 -5.54
C ALA A 15 20.62 11.83 -4.98
N ALA A 16 21.93 11.61 -4.85
CA ALA A 16 22.48 10.38 -4.31
C ALA A 16 22.00 10.17 -2.85
N PHE A 17 20.94 9.38 -2.69
CA PHE A 17 20.35 9.11 -1.39
C PHE A 17 21.25 8.15 -0.61
N LYS A 18 21.85 8.64 0.48
CA LYS A 18 22.52 7.78 1.47
C LYS A 18 21.53 6.71 1.93
N LYS A 19 21.96 5.44 1.85
CA LYS A 19 21.20 4.29 2.36
C LYS A 19 20.81 4.58 3.82
N PRO A 20 19.52 4.65 4.18
CA PRO A 20 19.12 4.94 5.55
C PRO A 20 19.67 3.88 6.50
N ALA A 21 20.07 4.31 7.70
CA ALA A 21 20.57 3.42 8.75
C ALA A 21 19.54 2.31 9.07
N PRO A 22 19.97 1.12 9.54
CA PRO A 22 19.06 0.06 9.95
C PRO A 22 18.04 0.60 10.95
N VAL A 23 16.77 0.59 10.57
CA VAL A 23 15.69 1.07 11.45
C VAL A 23 15.29 -0.08 12.36
N PRO A 24 15.23 0.13 13.69
CA PRO A 24 14.77 -0.91 14.61
C PRO A 24 13.34 -1.34 14.25
N GLY A 25 13.19 -2.61 13.90
CA GLY A 25 11.90 -3.28 13.73
C GLY A 25 11.58 -4.19 14.91
N ARG A 26 10.40 -4.81 14.90
CA ARG A 26 10.06 -5.86 15.89
C ARG A 26 10.95 -7.10 15.69
N VAL A 27 11.16 -7.86 16.75
CA VAL A 27 11.91 -9.13 16.72
C VAL A 27 10.98 -10.27 17.13
N ALA A 28 10.76 -11.24 16.24
CA ALA A 28 9.82 -12.34 16.50
C ALA A 28 10.27 -13.29 17.63
N SER A 29 11.57 -13.33 17.98
CA SER A 29 12.10 -14.22 19.02
C SER A 29 11.51 -13.91 20.41
N VAL A 30 11.19 -12.64 20.69
CA VAL A 30 10.66 -12.19 21.99
C VAL A 30 9.12 -12.28 22.07
N TYR A 31 8.46 -12.84 21.06
CA TYR A 31 7.00 -12.94 21.03
C TYR A 31 6.48 -14.00 22.00
N SER A 32 5.31 -13.73 22.57
CA SER A 32 4.53 -14.71 23.34
C SER A 32 4.09 -15.88 22.45
N GLU A 33 3.64 -16.97 23.07
CA GLU A 33 3.14 -18.14 22.34
C GLU A 33 1.98 -17.79 21.39
N VAL A 34 1.05 -16.94 21.84
CA VAL A 34 -0.08 -16.49 21.01
C VAL A 34 0.38 -15.62 19.84
N GLN A 35 1.35 -14.73 20.06
CA GLN A 35 1.88 -13.90 18.98
C GLN A 35 2.59 -14.74 17.93
N LYS A 36 3.39 -15.72 18.37
CA LYS A 36 4.09 -16.67 17.49
C LYS A 36 3.10 -17.51 16.68
N SER A 37 2.08 -18.09 17.33
CA SER A 37 1.09 -18.93 16.64
C SER A 37 0.27 -18.16 15.60
N ARG A 38 0.21 -16.84 15.69
CA ARG A 38 -0.48 -15.98 14.71
C ARG A 38 0.38 -15.57 13.52
N LEU A 39 1.71 -15.62 13.58
CA LEU A 39 2.60 -15.16 12.50
C LEU A 39 2.29 -15.84 11.15
N ASP A 40 2.03 -17.15 11.19
CA ASP A 40 1.87 -17.99 9.99
C ASP A 40 0.41 -18.28 9.65
N VAL A 41 -0.55 -17.64 10.33
CA VAL A 41 -1.97 -17.81 10.01
C VAL A 41 -2.25 -17.22 8.64
N THR A 42 -2.69 -18.08 7.72
CA THR A 42 -3.15 -17.69 6.39
C THR A 42 -4.53 -17.03 6.48
N LEU A 43 -4.66 -15.83 5.94
CA LEU A 43 -5.92 -15.11 5.90
C LEU A 43 -6.76 -15.53 4.69
N PRO A 44 -8.09 -15.61 4.82
CA PRO A 44 -8.95 -15.92 3.68
C PRO A 44 -8.89 -14.80 2.65
N LEU A 45 -8.58 -15.15 1.41
CA LEU A 45 -8.64 -14.25 0.26
C LEU A 45 -9.95 -14.47 -0.52
N PRO A 46 -10.58 -13.38 -1.02
CA PRO A 46 -11.64 -13.48 -2.03
C PRO A 46 -11.20 -14.34 -3.22
N ALA A 47 -12.10 -15.16 -3.75
CA ALA A 47 -11.78 -16.11 -4.83
C ALA A 47 -11.16 -15.43 -6.06
N VAL A 48 -11.64 -14.22 -6.40
CA VAL A 48 -11.14 -13.43 -7.54
C VAL A 48 -9.67 -13.00 -7.40
N LEU A 49 -9.12 -12.98 -6.18
CA LEU A 49 -7.72 -12.62 -5.93
C LEU A 49 -6.78 -13.84 -5.90
N LYS A 50 -7.33 -15.07 -6.00
CA LYS A 50 -6.53 -16.31 -6.00
C LYS A 50 -6.02 -16.70 -7.38
N SER A 51 -6.57 -16.11 -8.43
CA SER A 51 -6.24 -16.40 -9.83
C SER A 51 -6.25 -15.10 -10.65
N GLY A 52 -5.99 -15.22 -11.95
CA GLY A 52 -6.06 -14.08 -12.86
C GLY A 52 -7.44 -13.41 -12.85
N PHE A 53 -7.45 -12.08 -12.94
CA PHE A 53 -8.66 -11.27 -12.99
C PHE A 53 -8.52 -10.12 -13.98
N LYS A 54 -9.66 -9.69 -14.51
CA LYS A 54 -9.78 -8.43 -15.26
C LYS A 54 -10.64 -7.45 -14.48
N VAL A 55 -10.36 -6.16 -14.65
CA VAL A 55 -11.19 -5.08 -14.14
C VAL A 55 -12.15 -4.66 -15.24
N ILE A 56 -13.44 -4.65 -14.93
CA ILE A 56 -14.48 -4.08 -15.80
C ILE A 56 -15.04 -2.81 -15.16
N GLU A 57 -15.38 -1.84 -15.99
CA GLU A 57 -16.03 -0.61 -15.57
C GLU A 57 -17.52 -0.85 -15.29
N GLY A 58 -17.97 -0.38 -14.13
CA GLY A 58 -19.37 -0.32 -13.74
C GLY A 58 -19.97 1.06 -14.00
N PRO A 59 -21.10 1.40 -13.35
CA PRO A 59 -21.73 2.71 -13.49
C PRO A 59 -20.82 3.86 -13.04
N ALA A 60 -21.02 5.03 -13.66
CA ALA A 60 -20.41 6.28 -13.23
C ALA A 60 -20.73 6.59 -11.76
N SER A 61 -19.73 7.03 -11.01
CA SER A 61 -19.91 7.44 -9.62
C SER A 61 -20.49 8.85 -9.50
N SER A 62 -21.00 9.18 -8.31
CA SER A 62 -21.39 10.54 -7.96
C SER A 62 -21.09 10.79 -6.48
N ALA A 63 -21.27 12.01 -6.02
CA ALA A 63 -21.12 12.37 -4.62
C ALA A 63 -22.43 12.20 -3.83
N ALA A 64 -22.32 11.85 -2.54
CA ALA A 64 -23.47 11.72 -1.65
C ALA A 64 -24.17 13.08 -1.38
N GLY A 65 -23.48 14.21 -1.58
CA GLY A 65 -24.02 15.55 -1.47
C GLY A 65 -23.22 16.53 -2.33
N ASN A 66 -23.86 17.62 -2.77
CA ASN A 66 -23.26 18.71 -3.55
C ASN A 66 -22.49 18.26 -4.82
N PRO A 67 -23.09 17.40 -5.69
CA PRO A 67 -22.39 16.85 -6.84
C PRO A 67 -21.84 17.93 -7.80
N ASP A 68 -22.61 18.99 -8.04
CA ASP A 68 -22.20 20.07 -8.96
C ASP A 68 -20.99 20.86 -8.44
N GLU A 69 -20.87 21.05 -7.12
CA GLU A 69 -19.73 21.74 -6.51
C GLU A 69 -18.49 20.86 -6.50
N ILE A 70 -18.65 19.58 -6.16
CA ILE A 70 -17.55 18.60 -6.14
C ILE A 70 -17.02 18.37 -7.56
N ALA A 71 -17.90 18.31 -8.57
CA ALA A 71 -17.50 18.20 -9.97
C ALA A 71 -16.60 19.36 -10.42
N LYS A 72 -16.87 20.59 -9.95
CA LYS A 72 -16.02 21.76 -10.21
C LYS A 72 -14.64 21.65 -9.57
N LEU A 73 -14.55 21.08 -8.37
CA LEU A 73 -13.28 20.91 -7.65
C LEU A 73 -12.41 19.78 -8.22
N PHE A 74 -13.03 18.72 -8.75
CA PHE A 74 -12.35 17.52 -9.24
C PHE A 74 -12.69 17.19 -10.70
N PRO A 75 -12.41 18.10 -11.66
CA PRO A 75 -12.86 17.96 -13.04
C PRO A 75 -12.31 16.71 -13.76
N ASN A 76 -11.18 16.16 -13.29
CA ASN A 76 -10.53 15.00 -13.90
C ASN A 76 -10.87 13.66 -13.20
N LEU A 77 -11.55 13.71 -12.05
CA LEU A 77 -11.81 12.52 -11.23
C LEU A 77 -13.30 12.30 -10.93
N PHE A 78 -14.11 13.37 -10.94
CA PHE A 78 -15.54 13.24 -10.69
C PHE A 78 -16.20 12.41 -11.79
N GLY A 79 -17.09 11.49 -11.40
CA GLY A 79 -17.83 10.65 -12.33
C GLY A 79 -17.10 9.41 -12.83
N GLN A 80 -15.86 9.14 -12.37
CA GLN A 80 -15.15 7.92 -12.77
C GLN A 80 -15.99 6.66 -12.46
N PRO A 81 -16.01 5.67 -13.36
CA PRO A 81 -16.81 4.47 -13.19
C PRO A 81 -16.30 3.64 -12.00
N SER A 82 -17.21 2.92 -11.36
CA SER A 82 -16.84 1.92 -10.36
C SER A 82 -16.04 0.77 -11.02
N ALA A 83 -15.15 0.14 -10.25
CA ALA A 83 -14.34 -0.98 -10.73
C ALA A 83 -14.86 -2.30 -10.18
N VAL A 84 -15.11 -3.28 -11.05
CA VAL A 84 -15.49 -4.64 -10.66
C VAL A 84 -14.43 -5.62 -11.14
N MET A 85 -13.93 -6.45 -10.23
CA MET A 85 -12.99 -7.52 -10.55
C MET A 85 -13.77 -8.79 -10.92
N VAL A 86 -13.46 -9.36 -12.08
CA VAL A 86 -14.04 -10.64 -12.52
C VAL A 86 -12.93 -11.62 -12.91
N PRO A 87 -13.11 -12.93 -12.67
CA PRO A 87 -12.11 -13.93 -13.05
C PRO A 87 -11.76 -13.87 -14.54
N SER A 88 -10.49 -14.06 -14.87
CA SER A 88 -10.00 -14.07 -16.25
C SER A 88 -8.70 -14.87 -16.37
N GLU A 89 -8.62 -15.77 -17.35
CA GLU A 89 -7.42 -16.59 -17.60
C GLU A 89 -6.25 -15.78 -18.16
N SER A 90 -6.53 -14.66 -18.85
CA SER A 90 -5.56 -13.73 -19.43
C SER A 90 -5.40 -12.45 -18.60
N GLY A 91 -6.04 -12.38 -17.43
CA GLY A 91 -6.11 -11.17 -16.61
C GLY A 91 -5.03 -11.17 -15.53
N GLY A 92 -4.13 -10.21 -15.58
CA GLY A 92 -3.08 -10.02 -14.59
C GLY A 92 -2.21 -8.83 -14.95
N LEU A 93 -1.50 -8.27 -13.98
CA LEU A 93 -0.40 -7.37 -14.30
C LEU A 93 0.63 -8.16 -15.11
N ASP A 94 1.20 -7.53 -16.14
CA ASP A 94 2.33 -8.08 -16.86
C ASP A 94 3.42 -8.45 -15.86
N ALA A 95 3.75 -9.75 -15.79
CA ALA A 95 4.68 -10.29 -14.78
C ALA A 95 6.09 -9.67 -14.91
N GLU A 96 6.40 -9.10 -16.08
CA GLU A 96 7.66 -8.40 -16.34
C GLU A 96 7.65 -6.95 -15.83
N ARG A 97 6.47 -6.39 -15.53
CA ARG A 97 6.35 -5.02 -15.05
C ARG A 97 6.76 -4.93 -13.59
N LYS A 98 7.93 -4.35 -13.36
CA LYS A 98 8.45 -4.00 -12.02
C LYS A 98 7.80 -2.71 -11.53
N LEU A 99 7.14 -2.79 -10.39
CA LEU A 99 6.48 -1.65 -9.76
C LEU A 99 7.32 -1.08 -8.62
N LYS A 100 7.21 0.23 -8.40
CA LYS A 100 7.69 0.90 -7.20
C LYS A 100 6.47 1.42 -6.43
N ILE A 101 6.16 0.79 -5.31
CA ILE A 101 4.95 1.08 -4.54
C ILE A 101 5.32 1.76 -3.22
N GLY A 102 4.69 2.90 -2.93
CA GLY A 102 4.77 3.57 -1.64
C GLY A 102 3.51 3.35 -0.82
N VAL A 103 3.65 3.02 0.46
CA VAL A 103 2.54 2.92 1.41
C VAL A 103 2.71 3.86 2.58
N VAL A 104 1.60 4.38 3.09
CA VAL A 104 1.53 5.23 4.27
C VAL A 104 0.35 4.78 5.14
N LEU A 105 0.52 4.83 6.45
CA LEU A 105 -0.59 4.70 7.41
C LEU A 105 -0.92 6.10 7.93
N SER A 106 -2.20 6.47 7.91
CA SER A 106 -2.69 7.78 8.36
C SER A 106 -3.83 7.63 9.36
N GLY A 107 -3.95 8.60 10.28
CA GLY A 107 -4.99 8.61 11.31
C GLY A 107 -4.64 7.79 12.55
N GLY A 108 -5.65 7.51 13.37
CA GLY A 108 -5.53 6.71 14.59
C GLY A 108 -5.25 5.24 14.29
N GLN A 109 -4.58 4.55 15.23
CA GLN A 109 -4.27 3.13 15.07
C GLN A 109 -5.55 2.27 15.00
N ALA A 110 -5.57 1.33 14.06
CA ALA A 110 -6.62 0.31 13.94
C ALA A 110 -5.99 -1.09 13.76
N PRO A 111 -6.53 -2.13 14.41
CA PRO A 111 -6.11 -3.51 14.14
C PRO A 111 -6.24 -3.86 12.65
N GLY A 112 -5.21 -4.50 12.07
CA GLY A 112 -5.21 -4.96 10.68
C GLY A 112 -4.35 -4.13 9.70
N GLY A 113 -3.86 -2.95 10.09
CA GLY A 113 -3.01 -2.12 9.22
C GLY A 113 -1.74 -2.84 8.73
N HIS A 114 -1.10 -3.64 9.58
CA HIS A 114 0.04 -4.47 9.19
C HIS A 114 -0.32 -5.53 8.14
N ASN A 115 -1.53 -6.08 8.19
CA ASN A 115 -1.99 -7.08 7.23
C ASN A 115 -2.33 -6.46 5.87
N VAL A 116 -2.76 -5.20 5.82
CA VAL A 116 -2.89 -4.45 4.54
C VAL A 116 -1.53 -4.35 3.86
N ILE A 117 -0.50 -3.93 4.61
CA ILE A 117 0.87 -3.81 4.07
C ILE A 117 1.41 -5.19 3.65
N SER A 118 1.22 -6.21 4.49
CA SER A 118 1.68 -7.58 4.19
C SER A 118 0.99 -8.17 2.96
N GLY A 119 -0.32 -7.93 2.78
CA GLY A 119 -1.08 -8.41 1.62
C GLY A 119 -0.66 -7.74 0.31
N ILE A 120 -0.40 -6.42 0.32
CA ILE A 120 0.17 -5.73 -0.84
C ILE A 120 1.54 -6.30 -1.17
N PHE A 121 2.40 -6.49 -0.16
CA PHE A 121 3.72 -7.07 -0.35
C PHE A 121 3.66 -8.47 -0.96
N ASP A 122 2.82 -9.35 -0.41
CA ASP A 122 2.64 -10.72 -0.91
C ASP A 122 2.18 -10.74 -2.36
N TYR A 123 1.21 -9.89 -2.70
CA TYR A 123 0.73 -9.76 -4.08
C TYR A 123 1.84 -9.33 -5.04
N LEU A 124 2.65 -8.34 -4.66
CA LEU A 124 3.77 -7.87 -5.48
C LEU A 124 4.82 -8.96 -5.70
N GLN A 125 5.17 -9.71 -4.64
CA GLN A 125 6.16 -10.77 -4.72
C GLN A 125 5.68 -11.98 -5.53
N GLN A 126 4.38 -12.26 -5.52
CA GLN A 126 3.80 -13.39 -6.27
C GLN A 126 3.60 -13.04 -7.75
N HIS A 127 3.10 -11.85 -8.06
CA HIS A 127 2.61 -11.52 -9.40
C HIS A 127 3.52 -10.56 -10.19
N THR A 128 4.37 -9.78 -9.54
CA THR A 128 5.22 -8.76 -10.18
C THR A 128 6.64 -8.78 -9.61
N LYS A 129 7.33 -9.91 -9.78
CA LYS A 129 8.64 -10.17 -9.16
C LYS A 129 9.65 -9.07 -9.53
N GLY A 130 10.41 -8.62 -8.52
CA GLY A 130 11.37 -7.52 -8.67
C GLY A 130 10.76 -6.13 -8.48
N SER A 131 9.47 -6.05 -8.11
CA SER A 131 8.90 -4.82 -7.57
C SER A 131 9.51 -4.47 -6.20
N THR A 132 9.53 -3.19 -5.88
CA THR A 132 10.04 -2.66 -4.61
C THR A 132 8.95 -1.92 -3.87
N MET A 133 8.89 -2.10 -2.55
CA MET A 133 7.88 -1.46 -1.70
C MET A 133 8.53 -0.57 -0.66
N TYR A 134 8.00 0.64 -0.49
CA TYR A 134 8.50 1.65 0.44
C TYR A 134 7.43 2.03 1.46
N GLY A 135 7.79 2.00 2.74
CA GLY A 135 6.93 2.42 3.84
C GLY A 135 7.27 3.84 4.29
N PHE A 136 6.38 4.80 4.04
CA PHE A 136 6.53 6.18 4.51
C PHE A 136 6.30 6.28 6.02
N ARG A 137 7.25 6.92 6.70
CA ARG A 137 7.30 6.99 8.15
C ARG A 137 6.68 8.26 8.70
N GLY A 138 5.87 8.13 9.73
CA GLY A 138 5.28 9.30 10.38
C GLY A 138 4.07 9.87 9.62
N GLY A 139 3.31 9.04 8.92
CA GLY A 139 2.09 9.47 8.23
C GLY A 139 2.34 10.35 7.00
N PRO A 140 1.35 11.16 6.58
CA PRO A 140 1.46 11.99 5.37
C PRO A 140 2.66 12.96 5.35
N ALA A 141 3.09 13.51 6.50
CA ALA A 141 4.31 14.34 6.53
C ALA A 141 5.58 13.53 6.24
N GLY A 142 5.56 12.20 6.42
CA GLY A 142 6.60 11.31 5.95
C GLY A 142 6.78 11.35 4.43
N ILE A 143 5.67 11.44 3.69
CA ILE A 143 5.67 11.61 2.23
C ILE A 143 6.31 12.95 1.88
N MET A 144 5.83 14.03 2.50
CA MET A 144 6.33 15.40 2.25
C MET A 144 7.82 15.58 2.57
N LYS A 145 8.33 14.85 3.57
CA LYS A 145 9.74 14.91 4.00
C LYS A 145 10.60 13.79 3.38
N CYS A 146 10.05 13.01 2.46
CA CYS A 146 10.70 11.84 1.86
C CYS A 146 11.30 10.87 2.89
N LYS A 147 10.63 10.70 4.04
CA LYS A 147 11.04 9.77 5.10
C LYS A 147 10.37 8.43 4.88
N TYR A 148 11.10 7.49 4.30
CA TYR A 148 10.63 6.13 4.07
C TYR A 148 11.72 5.10 4.32
N ILE A 149 11.31 3.84 4.42
CA ILE A 149 12.19 2.67 4.43
C ILE A 149 11.75 1.71 3.33
N GLU A 150 12.69 0.93 2.80
CA GLU A 150 12.36 -0.20 1.94
C GLU A 150 11.83 -1.35 2.80
N LEU A 151 10.72 -1.95 2.39
CA LEU A 151 10.11 -3.08 3.06
C LEU A 151 10.58 -4.37 2.39
N ASN A 152 11.08 -5.30 3.20
CA ASN A 152 11.56 -6.61 2.76
C ASN A 152 10.90 -7.73 3.60
N PRO A 153 11.05 -9.01 3.20
CA PRO A 153 10.41 -10.12 3.89
C PRO A 153 10.77 -10.20 5.37
N GLU A 154 12.04 -9.97 5.71
CA GLU A 154 12.56 -10.05 7.08
C GLU A 154 12.00 -8.93 7.96
N PHE A 155 11.82 -7.74 7.40
CA PHE A 155 11.25 -6.59 8.08
C PHE A 155 9.74 -6.74 8.29
N ILE A 156 9.01 -7.28 7.31
CA ILE A 156 7.56 -7.45 7.38
C ILE A 156 7.17 -8.62 8.30
N TYR A 157 7.93 -9.71 8.26
CA TYR A 157 7.57 -10.97 8.93
C TYR A 157 7.11 -10.81 10.39
N PRO A 158 7.84 -10.10 11.27
CA PRO A 158 7.41 -9.91 12.66
C PRO A 158 6.03 -9.23 12.80
N TYR A 159 5.60 -8.45 11.83
CA TYR A 159 4.34 -7.69 11.91
C TYR A 159 3.13 -8.47 11.39
N ARG A 160 3.32 -9.64 10.79
CA ARG A 160 2.21 -10.45 10.26
C ARG A 160 1.22 -10.81 11.35
N ASN A 161 -0.05 -10.51 11.09
CA ASN A 161 -1.18 -10.78 11.99
C ASN A 161 -1.05 -10.15 13.38
N GLN A 162 -0.24 -9.11 13.51
CA GLN A 162 -0.11 -8.34 14.74
C GLN A 162 -0.95 -7.06 14.69
N GLY A 163 -1.31 -6.54 15.87
CA GLY A 163 -1.97 -5.25 16.00
C GLY A 163 -0.99 -4.07 15.94
N GLY A 164 -1.55 -2.87 15.72
CA GLY A 164 -0.82 -1.59 15.71
C GLY A 164 -0.49 -1.09 14.30
N PHE A 165 0.13 0.09 14.22
CA PHE A 165 0.63 0.74 12.99
C PHE A 165 2.16 0.96 13.04
N ASP A 166 2.84 0.44 14.06
CA ASP A 166 4.24 0.71 14.38
C ASP A 166 5.27 0.13 13.39
N MET A 167 4.85 -0.64 12.38
CA MET A 167 5.70 -1.05 11.26
C MET A 167 6.31 0.15 10.54
N ILE A 168 5.49 1.17 10.26
CA ILE A 168 5.92 2.40 9.57
C ILE A 168 5.44 3.67 10.29
N PHE A 169 4.54 3.56 11.26
CA PHE A 169 4.06 4.67 12.08
C PHE A 169 4.31 4.40 13.57
N PRO A 170 5.57 4.34 14.02
CA PRO A 170 5.91 4.09 15.41
C PRO A 170 5.40 5.19 16.33
N ILE A 171 5.00 4.81 17.56
CA ILE A 171 4.45 5.69 18.59
C ILE A 171 5.35 6.91 18.87
N GLN A 172 6.67 6.77 18.75
CA GLN A 172 7.59 7.90 18.91
C GLN A 172 7.30 9.05 17.92
N LEU A 173 6.86 8.74 16.70
CA LEU A 173 6.47 9.74 15.70
C LEU A 173 5.06 10.27 15.91
N PHE A 174 4.21 9.59 16.69
CA PHE A 174 2.91 10.11 17.09
C PHE A 174 3.06 11.30 18.05
N ARG A 175 4.06 11.23 18.96
CA ARG A 175 4.40 12.34 19.87
C ARG A 175 4.90 13.59 19.15
N ASP A 176 5.54 13.43 17.99
CA ASP A 176 5.99 14.55 17.16
C ASP A 176 4.84 15.15 16.29
N TRP A 177 3.63 14.59 16.39
CA TRP A 177 2.44 14.96 15.60
C TRP A 177 1.24 15.39 16.44
N ALA A 178 1.14 14.92 17.68
CA ALA A 178 0.19 15.46 18.64
C ALA A 178 0.71 16.83 19.10
N PHE A 179 -0.05 17.88 18.78
CA PHE A 179 0.16 19.23 19.29
C PHE A 179 0.30 19.24 20.83
#